data_AF-A0AAW0F4N1-F1
#
_entry.id   AF-A0AAW0F4N1-F1
#
_cell.length_a   1.000
_cell.length_b   1.000
_cell.length_c   1.000
_cell.angle_alpha   90.00
_cell.angle_beta   90.00
_cell.angle_gamma   90.00
#
_symmetry.space_group_name_H-M   'P 1'
#
loop_
_entity.id
_entity.type
_entity.pdbx_description
1 polymer ?
#
loop_
_entity_poly.entity_id
_entity_poly.type
_entity_poly.pdbx_seq_one_letter_code
_entity_poly.pdbx_strand_id
1 'polypeptide(L)'
;MAPSAPLPSPPTAGQQASLLPSDYQYRLDDCEMALTRHRVTRDALQGRLSWTYASATLDGAFVVAGSAIGWRRFCSADSQASLLRNITSNTLLLRAFTPVPLLAAVASVAGLFCLPADLAVASVVRERVAQQERAIRNGELVRLDIIREGTNAAAGGAASTSLIQ
;
A
#
# COMPACT_ATOMS: atom_id res chain seq x y z
N MET A 1 0.87 -71.25 -27.24
CA MET A 1 1.30 -70.47 -28.42
C MET A 1 0.58 -69.13 -28.36
N ALA A 2 1.28 -68.05 -28.02
CA ALA A 2 0.75 -66.69 -28.12
C ALA A 2 1.89 -65.74 -28.53
N PRO A 3 1.91 -65.26 -29.77
CA PRO A 3 2.68 -64.08 -30.19
C PRO A 3 1.74 -63.08 -30.91
N SER A 4 1.84 -61.76 -30.87
CA SER A 4 2.80 -60.78 -30.35
C SER A 4 2.01 -59.49 -30.15
N ALA A 5 2.20 -58.78 -29.04
CA ALA A 5 1.73 -57.39 -28.93
C ALA A 5 2.66 -56.47 -29.74
N PRO A 6 2.15 -55.53 -30.55
CA PRO A 6 2.99 -54.64 -31.35
C PRO A 6 3.72 -53.64 -30.45
N LEU A 7 5.03 -53.46 -30.70
CA LEU A 7 5.83 -52.43 -30.04
C LEU A 7 5.26 -51.03 -30.33
N PRO A 8 5.31 -50.10 -29.36
CA PRO A 8 4.99 -48.70 -29.59
C PRO A 8 6.06 -48.07 -30.50
N SER A 9 5.62 -47.49 -31.60
CA SER A 9 6.43 -46.68 -32.51
C SER A 9 6.97 -45.42 -31.80
N PRO A 10 8.18 -44.95 -32.15
CA PRO A 10 8.71 -43.70 -31.61
C PRO A 10 7.87 -42.51 -32.09
N PRO A 11 7.69 -41.46 -31.26
CA PRO A 11 6.87 -40.32 -31.63
C PRO A 11 7.49 -39.59 -32.83
N THR A 12 6.67 -39.46 -33.86
CA THR A 12 6.92 -38.78 -35.12
C THR A 12 7.36 -37.33 -34.87
N ALA A 13 8.48 -36.94 -35.49
CA ALA A 13 9.06 -35.59 -35.48
C ALA A 13 8.21 -34.53 -36.22
N GLY A 14 6.89 -34.56 -36.05
CA GLY A 14 5.91 -33.62 -36.61
C GLY A 14 5.29 -32.66 -35.58
N GLN A 15 5.70 -32.73 -34.31
CA GLN A 15 5.21 -31.87 -33.20
C GLN A 15 6.12 -30.68 -32.89
N GLN A 16 7.04 -30.31 -33.79
CA GLN A 16 7.98 -29.20 -33.56
C GLN A 16 7.46 -27.81 -33.98
N ALA A 17 6.20 -27.70 -34.43
CA ALA A 17 5.65 -26.45 -34.96
C ALA A 17 4.86 -25.58 -33.96
N SER A 18 4.79 -25.89 -32.66
CA SER A 18 4.04 -25.04 -31.71
C SER A 18 4.44 -25.10 -30.23
N LEU A 19 5.43 -25.91 -29.85
CA LEU A 19 5.84 -26.00 -28.45
C LEU A 19 6.89 -24.92 -28.13
N LEU A 20 6.44 -23.78 -27.59
CA LEU A 20 7.29 -23.09 -26.62
C LEU A 20 7.63 -24.12 -25.53
N PRO A 21 8.90 -24.21 -25.07
CA PRO A 21 9.28 -25.12 -23.99
C PRO A 21 8.32 -24.97 -22.81
N SER A 22 7.77 -26.07 -22.28
CA SER A 22 6.85 -26.00 -21.12
C SER A 22 7.46 -25.26 -19.92
N ASP A 23 8.79 -25.29 -19.82
CA ASP A 23 9.58 -24.55 -18.84
C ASP A 23 9.46 -23.02 -18.99
N TYR A 24 9.30 -22.53 -20.22
CA TYR A 24 9.07 -21.10 -20.48
C TYR A 24 7.72 -20.63 -19.91
N GLN A 25 6.65 -21.39 -20.16
CA GLN A 25 5.32 -21.06 -19.66
C GLN A 25 5.30 -21.04 -18.13
N TYR A 26 5.94 -22.04 -17.50
CA TYR A 26 6.07 -22.11 -16.06
C TYR A 26 6.81 -20.90 -15.47
N ARG A 27 7.95 -20.51 -16.06
CA ARG A 27 8.73 -19.32 -15.63
C ARG A 27 7.94 -18.02 -15.79
N LEU A 28 7.14 -17.90 -16.84
CA LEU A 28 6.30 -16.73 -17.08
C LEU A 28 5.16 -16.65 -16.06
N ASP A 29 4.46 -17.76 -15.83
CA ASP A 29 3.37 -17.86 -14.85
C ASP A 29 3.86 -17.57 -13.42
N ASP A 30 5.02 -18.10 -13.03
CA ASP A 30 5.65 -17.81 -11.75
C ASP A 30 6.02 -16.33 -11.61
N CYS A 31 6.52 -15.71 -12.69
CA CYS A 31 6.84 -14.29 -12.71
C CYS A 31 5.57 -13.43 -12.56
N GLU A 32 4.48 -13.79 -13.24
CA GLU A 32 3.19 -13.11 -13.13
C GLU A 32 2.55 -13.30 -11.74
N MET A 33 2.65 -14.49 -11.16
CA MET A 33 2.24 -14.78 -9.78
C MET A 33 3.05 -13.94 -8.77
N ALA A 34 4.36 -13.79 -8.97
CA ALA A 34 5.19 -12.94 -8.11
C ALA A 34 4.82 -11.45 -8.25
N LEU A 35 4.63 -10.96 -9.49
CA LEU A 35 4.23 -9.58 -9.76
C LEU A 35 2.87 -9.23 -9.16
N THR A 36 1.89 -10.12 -9.28
CA THR A 36 0.56 -9.92 -8.69
C THR A 36 0.62 -9.85 -7.17
N ARG A 37 1.41 -10.72 -6.51
CA ARG A 37 1.64 -10.63 -5.05
C ARG A 37 2.23 -9.28 -4.64
N HIS A 38 3.22 -8.77 -5.37
CA HIS A 38 3.81 -7.47 -5.08
C HIS A 38 2.82 -6.32 -5.29
N ARG A 39 1.98 -6.37 -6.33
CA ARG A 39 0.93 -5.38 -6.57
C ARG A 39 -0.14 -5.37 -5.47
N VAL A 40 -0.64 -6.54 -5.07
CA VAL A 40 -1.60 -6.67 -3.97
C VAL A 40 -1.02 -6.13 -2.66
N THR A 41 0.24 -6.45 -2.37
CA THR A 41 0.92 -5.96 -1.16
C THR A 41 1.09 -4.43 -1.21
N ARG A 42 1.48 -3.88 -2.35
CA ARG A 42 1.59 -2.42 -2.57
C ARG A 42 0.24 -1.74 -2.34
N ASP A 43 -0.84 -2.25 -2.92
CA ASP A 43 -2.16 -1.63 -2.84
C ASP A 43 -2.69 -1.65 -1.40
N ALA A 44 -2.47 -2.74 -0.67
CA ALA A 44 -2.78 -2.82 0.75
C ALA A 44 -1.98 -1.81 1.59
N LEU A 45 -0.69 -1.61 1.28
CA LEU A 45 0.14 -0.61 1.93
C LEU A 45 -0.29 0.82 1.58
N GLN A 46 -0.66 1.10 0.34
CA GLN A 46 -1.19 2.40 -0.08
C GLN A 46 -2.51 2.74 0.62
N GLY A 47 -3.40 1.76 0.79
CA GLY A 47 -4.64 1.94 1.55
C GLY A 47 -4.37 2.26 3.04
N ARG A 48 -3.37 1.62 3.65
CA ARG A 48 -2.95 1.95 5.02
C ARG A 48 -2.29 3.33 5.12
N LEU A 49 -1.54 3.72 4.09
CA LEU A 49 -0.88 5.02 4.02
C LEU A 49 -1.91 6.15 3.90
N SER A 50 -2.92 6.01 3.04
CA SER A 50 -4.00 7.01 2.93
C SER A 50 -4.79 7.15 4.24
N TRP A 51 -5.06 6.02 4.92
CA TRP A 51 -5.71 6.04 6.23
C TRP A 51 -4.88 6.75 7.31
N THR A 52 -3.58 6.49 7.37
CA THR A 52 -2.67 7.13 8.33
C THR A 52 -2.46 8.62 8.06
N TYR A 53 -2.46 9.05 6.79
CA TYR A 53 -2.51 10.48 6.48
C TYR A 53 -3.84 11.10 6.90
N ALA A 54 -4.96 10.42 6.65
CA ALA A 54 -6.27 10.91 7.08
C ALA A 54 -6.34 11.06 8.61
N SER A 55 -5.86 10.08 9.38
CA SER A 55 -5.81 10.16 10.85
C SER A 55 -4.93 11.32 11.31
N ALA A 56 -3.71 11.45 10.77
CA ALA A 56 -2.81 12.53 11.11
C ALA A 56 -3.39 13.92 10.80
N THR A 57 -4.13 14.06 9.68
CA THR A 57 -4.81 15.32 9.35
C THR A 57 -5.98 15.63 10.29
N LEU A 58 -6.73 14.61 10.71
CA LEU A 58 -7.79 14.76 11.71
C LEU A 58 -7.21 15.19 13.05
N ASP A 59 -6.15 14.52 13.51
CA ASP A 59 -5.47 14.85 14.76
C ASP A 59 -4.90 16.28 14.72
N GLY A 60 -4.25 16.66 13.63
CA GLY A 60 -3.78 18.03 13.42
C GLY A 60 -4.93 19.04 13.45
N ALA A 61 -6.06 18.73 12.82
CA ALA A 61 -7.25 19.58 12.86
C ALA A 61 -7.81 19.70 14.29
N PHE A 62 -7.81 18.63 15.09
CA PHE A 62 -8.21 18.70 16.50
C PHE A 62 -7.28 19.56 17.33
N VAL A 63 -5.96 19.49 17.12
CA VAL A 63 -5.00 20.36 17.81
C VAL A 63 -5.26 21.83 17.45
N VAL A 64 -5.41 22.15 16.16
CA VAL A 64 -5.65 23.52 15.70
C VAL A 64 -7.01 24.05 16.17
N ALA A 65 -8.06 23.25 16.06
CA ALA A 65 -9.40 23.64 16.53
C ALA A 65 -9.43 23.80 18.05
N GLY A 66 -8.85 22.86 18.80
CA GLY A 66 -8.75 22.91 20.25
C GLY A 66 -7.96 24.12 20.74
N SER A 67 -6.80 24.40 20.13
CA SER A 67 -5.99 25.58 20.45
C SER A 67 -6.68 26.89 20.06
N ALA A 68 -7.37 26.96 18.92
CA ALA A 68 -8.14 28.14 18.53
C ALA A 68 -9.34 28.41 19.45
N ILE A 69 -10.07 27.36 19.85
CA ILE A 69 -11.16 27.47 20.84
C ILE A 69 -10.60 27.89 22.20
N GLY A 70 -9.50 27.29 22.63
CA GLY A 70 -8.79 27.63 23.86
C GLY A 70 -8.34 29.10 23.86
N TRP A 71 -7.73 29.57 22.77
CA TRP A 71 -7.29 30.95 22.58
C TRP A 71 -8.46 31.93 22.61
N ARG A 72 -9.54 31.66 21.86
CA ARG A 72 -10.75 32.49 21.89
C ARG A 72 -11.34 32.56 23.29
N ARG A 73 -11.38 31.43 24.01
CA ARG A 73 -11.85 31.38 25.40
C ARG A 73 -10.90 32.11 26.35
N PHE A 74 -9.59 32.07 26.14
CA PHE A 74 -8.61 32.83 26.91
C PHE A 74 -8.81 34.35 26.71
N CYS A 75 -8.90 34.82 25.47
CA CYS A 75 -9.17 36.23 25.17
C CYS A 75 -10.53 36.71 25.70
N SER A 76 -11.57 35.87 25.58
CA SER A 76 -12.88 36.16 26.17
C SER A 76 -12.86 36.06 27.69
N ALA A 77 -12.02 35.21 28.28
CA ALA A 77 -11.86 35.09 29.72
C ALA A 77 -11.15 36.31 30.30
N ASP A 78 -10.25 37.00 29.61
CA ASP A 78 -9.69 38.26 30.13
C ASP A 78 -10.76 39.36 30.25
N SER A 79 -11.65 39.47 29.26
CA SER A 79 -12.76 40.43 29.30
C SER A 79 -13.85 40.00 30.29
N GLN A 80 -14.17 38.70 30.33
CA GLN A 80 -15.15 38.13 31.24
C GLN A 80 -14.63 37.94 32.65
N ALA A 81 -13.33 37.80 32.93
CA ALA A 81 -12.80 37.62 34.29
C ALA A 81 -13.06 38.86 35.15
N SER A 82 -13.14 40.05 34.54
CA SER A 82 -13.59 41.27 35.23
C SER A 82 -15.06 41.22 35.66
N LEU A 83 -15.93 40.58 34.87
CA LEU A 83 -17.37 40.41 35.12
C LEU A 83 -17.69 39.14 35.94
N LEU A 84 -17.01 38.04 35.64
CA LEU A 84 -17.12 36.73 36.24
C LEU A 84 -16.54 36.74 37.64
N ARG A 85 -15.47 37.49 37.97
CA ARG A 85 -15.05 37.65 39.37
C ARG A 85 -16.16 38.22 40.28
N ASN A 86 -17.16 38.89 39.70
CA ASN A 86 -18.38 39.37 40.37
C ASN A 86 -19.53 38.34 40.39
N ILE A 87 -19.49 37.29 39.55
CA ILE A 87 -20.57 36.28 39.35
C ILE A 87 -20.14 34.86 39.80
N THR A 88 -18.85 34.53 39.79
CA THR A 88 -18.25 33.22 40.11
C THR A 88 -18.18 32.92 41.60
N SER A 89 -18.81 33.73 42.46
CA SER A 89 -19.19 33.29 43.80
C SER A 89 -20.19 32.11 43.75
N ASN A 90 -20.80 31.85 42.59
CA ASN A 90 -21.79 30.80 42.41
C ASN A 90 -21.19 29.53 41.74
N THR A 91 -21.09 28.45 42.51
CA THR A 91 -20.43 27.17 42.16
C THR A 91 -21.10 26.38 41.02
N LEU A 92 -22.36 26.65 40.71
CA LEU A 92 -23.11 25.93 39.67
C LEU A 92 -22.71 26.35 38.24
N LEU A 93 -22.38 27.63 38.03
CA LEU A 93 -21.94 28.14 36.72
C LEU A 93 -20.52 27.65 36.36
N LEU A 94 -19.67 27.47 37.38
CA LEU A 94 -18.32 26.92 37.24
C LEU A 94 -18.32 25.49 36.67
N ARG A 95 -19.36 24.70 36.96
CA ARG A 95 -19.51 23.31 36.51
C ARG A 95 -20.03 23.19 35.07
N ALA A 96 -20.77 24.19 34.59
CA ALA A 96 -21.31 24.22 33.23
C ALA A 96 -20.28 24.71 32.18
N PHE A 97 -19.32 25.54 32.58
CA PHE A 97 -18.32 26.14 31.67
C PHE A 97 -16.95 25.44 31.64
N THR A 98 -16.71 24.49 32.54
CA THR A 98 -15.48 23.67 32.60
C THR A 98 -15.34 22.54 31.56
N PRO A 99 -16.39 21.90 31.01
CA PRO A 99 -16.19 20.72 30.17
C PRO A 99 -15.57 21.05 28.81
N VAL A 100 -15.93 22.19 28.20
CA VAL A 100 -15.44 22.59 26.87
C VAL A 100 -13.93 22.89 26.83
N PRO A 101 -13.36 23.72 27.71
CA PRO A 101 -11.91 23.96 27.71
C PRO A 101 -11.12 22.71 28.10
N LEU A 102 -11.66 21.86 28.98
CA LEU A 102 -11.03 20.61 29.36
C LEU A 102 -11.01 19.60 28.19
N LEU A 103 -12.10 19.49 27.43
CA LEU A 103 -12.15 18.66 26.22
C LEU A 103 -11.19 19.17 25.13
N ALA A 104 -11.10 20.50 24.95
CA ALA A 104 -10.14 21.09 24.01
C ALA A 104 -8.68 20.80 24.41
N ALA A 105 -8.37 20.89 25.70
CA ALA A 105 -7.05 20.52 26.22
C ALA A 105 -6.75 19.04 25.99
N VAL A 106 -7.69 18.14 26.32
CA VAL A 106 -7.53 16.70 26.10
C VAL A 106 -7.33 16.37 24.62
N ALA A 107 -8.12 16.96 23.71
CA ALA A 107 -7.97 16.77 22.27
C ALA A 107 -6.61 17.30 21.76
N SER A 108 -6.15 18.44 22.26
CA SER A 108 -4.85 19.00 21.88
C SER A 108 -3.68 18.14 22.36
N VAL A 109 -3.75 17.62 23.59
CA VAL A 109 -2.72 16.75 24.18
C VAL A 109 -2.70 15.41 23.47
N ALA A 110 -3.88 14.80 23.22
CA ALA A 110 -4.00 13.57 22.47
C ALA A 110 -3.39 13.72 21.05
N GLY A 111 -3.76 14.78 20.32
CA GLY A 111 -3.18 15.04 19.01
C GLY A 111 -1.67 15.26 19.06
N LEU A 112 -1.14 15.96 20.07
CA LEU A 112 0.31 16.20 20.21
C LEU A 112 1.11 14.91 20.45
N PHE A 113 0.53 13.92 21.14
CA PHE A 113 1.15 12.61 21.36
C PHE A 113 0.96 11.65 20.19
N CYS A 114 -0.19 11.66 19.53
CA CYS A 114 -0.51 10.73 18.43
C CYS A 114 0.16 11.11 17.10
N LEU A 115 0.22 12.41 16.78
CA LEU A 115 0.70 12.92 15.49
C LEU A 115 2.16 12.52 15.14
N PRO A 116 3.15 12.56 16.05
CA PRO A 116 4.50 12.08 15.72
C PRO A 116 4.55 10.56 15.51
N ALA A 117 3.74 9.78 16.21
CA ALA A 117 3.65 8.33 16.01
C ALA A 117 3.03 8.00 14.64
N ASP A 118 1.95 8.68 14.26
CA ASP A 118 1.30 8.54 12.96
C ASP A 118 2.23 8.91 11.80
N LEU A 119 3.00 9.99 11.95
CA LEU A 119 4.01 10.38 10.95
C LEU A 119 5.16 9.36 10.84
N ALA A 120 5.61 8.80 11.96
CA ALA A 120 6.63 7.75 11.96
C ALA A 120 6.12 6.50 11.22
N VAL A 121 4.89 6.06 11.51
CA VAL A 121 4.25 4.94 10.81
C VAL A 121 4.10 5.24 9.32
N ALA A 122 3.62 6.42 8.95
CA ALA A 122 3.50 6.84 7.56
C ALA A 122 4.84 6.83 6.82
N SER A 123 5.93 7.24 7.48
CA SER A 123 7.28 7.21 6.89
C SER A 123 7.77 5.78 6.60
N VAL A 124 7.56 4.86 7.53
CA VAL A 124 7.92 3.44 7.37
C VAL A 124 7.09 2.80 6.26
N VAL A 125 5.78 3.04 6.25
CA VAL A 125 4.89 2.50 5.21
C VAL A 125 5.28 3.05 3.84
N ARG A 126 5.65 4.34 3.74
CA ARG A 126 6.13 4.94 2.49
C ARG A 126 7.40 4.27 1.97
N GLU A 127 8.34 3.97 2.86
CA GLU A 127 9.56 3.25 2.49
C GLU A 127 9.24 1.83 1.99
N ARG A 128 8.32 1.13 2.65
CA ARG A 128 7.86 -0.20 2.23
C ARG A 128 7.17 -0.16 0.86
N VAL A 129 6.33 0.85 0.58
CA VAL A 129 5.73 1.04 -0.75
C VAL A 129 6.82 1.24 -1.81
N ALA A 130 7.83 2.08 -1.53
CA ALA A 130 8.94 2.30 -2.45
C ALA A 130 9.76 1.02 -2.72
N GLN A 131 9.96 0.18 -1.69
CA GLN A 131 10.59 -1.14 -1.86
C GLN A 131 9.76 -2.05 -2.77
N GLN A 132 8.43 -2.09 -2.60
CA GLN A 132 7.55 -2.89 -3.45
C GLN A 132 7.52 -2.38 -4.90
N GLU A 133 7.52 -1.07 -5.13
CA GLU A 133 7.60 -0.51 -6.49
C GLU A 133 8.89 -0.87 -7.21
N ARG A 134 10.03 -0.91 -6.49
CA ARG A 134 11.30 -1.38 -7.04
C ARG A 134 11.23 -2.87 -7.40
N ALA A 135 10.62 -3.68 -6.53
CA ALA A 135 10.42 -5.11 -6.81
C ALA A 135 9.53 -5.33 -8.03
N ILE A 136 8.44 -4.56 -8.19
CA ILE A 136 7.56 -4.62 -9.36
C ILE A 136 8.34 -4.23 -10.63
N ARG A 137 9.07 -3.11 -10.62
CA ARG A 137 9.89 -2.69 -11.78
C ARG A 137 10.92 -3.74 -12.18
N ASN A 138 11.62 -4.32 -11.20
CA ASN A 138 12.58 -5.38 -11.46
C ASN A 138 11.89 -6.63 -12.03
N GLY A 139 10.74 -7.02 -11.49
CA GLY A 139 9.95 -8.15 -12.01
C GLY A 139 9.43 -7.89 -13.43
N GLU A 140 9.05 -6.65 -13.77
CA GLU A 140 8.63 -6.28 -15.12
C GLU A 140 9.79 -6.37 -16.13
N LEU A 141 11.00 -5.98 -15.72
CA LEU A 141 12.20 -6.18 -16.54
C LEU A 141 12.48 -7.67 -16.79
N VAL A 142 12.38 -8.50 -15.75
CA VAL A 142 12.54 -9.97 -15.87
C VAL A 142 11.48 -10.56 -16.79
N ARG A 143 10.23 -10.14 -16.66
CA ARG A 143 9.14 -10.58 -17.55
C ARG A 143 9.42 -10.23 -19.01
N LEU A 144 9.90 -9.01 -19.28
CA LEU A 144 10.26 -8.59 -20.64
C LEU A 144 11.44 -9.40 -21.19
N ASP A 145 12.43 -9.72 -20.36
CA ASP A 145 13.57 -10.54 -20.76
C ASP A 145 13.14 -11.97 -21.09
N ILE A 146 12.26 -12.57 -20.27
CA ILE A 146 11.66 -13.88 -20.56
C ILE A 146 10.93 -13.81 -21.91
N ILE A 147 10.03 -12.84 -22.12
CA ILE A 147 9.30 -12.70 -23.40
C ILE A 147 10.25 -12.55 -24.59
N ARG A 148 11.35 -11.81 -24.41
CA ARG A 148 12.38 -11.67 -25.44
C ARG A 148 13.09 -13.00 -25.72
N GLU A 149 13.42 -13.77 -24.70
CA GLU A 149 13.98 -15.11 -24.82
C GLU A 149 13.01 -16.05 -25.58
N GLY A 150 11.72 -16.04 -25.23
CA GLY A 150 10.69 -16.83 -25.89
C GLY A 150 10.45 -16.45 -27.35
N THR A 151 10.44 -15.16 -27.68
CA THR A 151 10.30 -14.67 -29.07
C THR A 151 11.51 -15.01 -29.93
N ASN A 152 12.73 -14.91 -29.39
CA ASN A 152 13.96 -15.32 -30.07
C ASN A 152 14.00 -16.83 -30.32
N ALA A 153 13.56 -17.65 -29.35
CA ALA A 153 13.48 -19.10 -29.49
C ALA A 153 12.46 -19.51 -30.57
N ALA A 154 11.30 -18.84 -30.62
CA ALA A 154 10.29 -19.07 -31.66
C ALA A 154 10.79 -18.67 -33.07
N ALA A 155 11.51 -17.55 -33.19
CA ALA A 155 12.08 -17.09 -34.46
C ALA A 155 13.23 -18.01 -34.95
N GLY A 156 14.09 -18.46 -34.04
CA GLY A 156 15.18 -19.40 -34.36
C GLY A 156 14.66 -20.77 -34.80
N GLY A 157 13.60 -21.26 -34.14
CA GLY A 157 12.91 -22.50 -34.53
C GLY A 157 12.31 -22.41 -35.94
N ALA A 158 11.66 -21.30 -36.28
CA ALA A 158 11.06 -21.09 -37.61
C ALA A 158 12.10 -21.05 -38.74
N ALA A 159 13.28 -20.45 -38.49
CA ALA A 159 14.36 -20.37 -39.48
C ALA A 159 15.02 -21.74 -39.76
N SER A 160 15.16 -22.59 -38.74
CA SER A 160 15.68 -23.96 -38.90
C SER A 160 14.74 -24.86 -39.71
N THR A 161 13.42 -24.64 -39.67
CA THR A 161 12.44 -25.44 -40.41
C THR A 161 12.42 -25.08 -41.90
N SER A 162 12.72 -23.83 -42.27
CA SER A 162 12.76 -23.38 -43.67
C SER A 162 13.99 -23.84 -44.46
N LEU A 163 15.05 -24.32 -43.77
CA LEU A 163 16.32 -24.71 -44.39
C LEU A 163 16.39 -26.22 -44.73
N ILE A 164 15.31 -26.96 -44.48
CA ILE A 164 15.20 -28.42 -44.70
C ILE A 164 14.22 -28.74 -45.86
N GLN A 165 13.60 -27.73 -46.49
CA GLN A 165 12.82 -27.88 -47.74
C GLN A 165 13.66 -27.52 -48.96
#